data_AF-A0A7S0WHB0-F1
#
_entry.id   AF-A0A7S0WHB0-F1
#
_cell.length_a   1.000
_cell.length_b   1.000
_cell.length_c   1.000
_cell.angle_alpha   90.00
_cell.angle_beta   90.00
_cell.angle_gamma   90.00
#
_symmetry.space_group_name_H-M   'P 1'
#
loop_
_entity.id
_entity.type
_entity.pdbx_description
1 polymer ?
#
loop_
_entity_poly.entity_id
_entity_poly.type
_entity_poly.pdbx_seq_one_letter_code
_entity_poly.pdbx_strand_id
1 'polypeptide(L)'
;RTMLRRRALALARACESHAVTHARVRAVQTSARTSAGMGPAVRATTAPVAELPEDAELTWDAGDAHPEPCLDNVPPKIVSKNTAAMYLTGAIAFLGGVYTMATVVDKPSTTPFAPKTFPYNGLEVELGGRKAK
;
A
#
# COMPACT_ATOMS: atom_id res chain seq x y z
N ARG A 1 -49.36 1.33 34.93
CA ARG A 1 -48.04 1.41 35.63
C ARG A 1 -46.97 0.47 35.08
N THR A 2 -47.32 -0.66 34.45
CA THR A 2 -46.36 -1.65 33.90
C THR A 2 -45.68 -1.23 32.59
N MET A 3 -46.38 -0.51 31.70
CA MET A 3 -45.81 -0.05 30.43
C MET A 3 -44.73 1.02 30.58
N LEU A 4 -44.88 1.94 31.54
CA LEU A 4 -43.90 3.00 31.80
C LEU A 4 -42.56 2.43 32.30
N ARG A 5 -42.62 1.42 33.18
CA ARG A 5 -41.43 0.69 33.67
C ARG A 5 -40.71 -0.08 32.56
N ARG A 6 -41.45 -0.69 31.64
CA ARG A 6 -40.86 -1.40 30.48
C ARG A 6 -40.13 -0.44 29.53
N ARG A 7 -40.70 0.74 29.27
CA ARG A 7 -40.06 1.78 28.44
C ARG A 7 -38.80 2.34 29.11
N ALA A 8 -38.84 2.61 30.41
CA ALA A 8 -37.66 3.09 31.15
C ALA A 8 -36.51 2.07 31.14
N LEU A 9 -36.80 0.78 31.33
CA LEU A 9 -35.80 -0.29 31.26
C LEU A 9 -35.23 -0.48 29.84
N ALA A 10 -36.05 -0.32 28.80
CA ALA A 10 -35.58 -0.37 27.42
C ALA A 10 -34.63 0.79 27.10
N LEU A 11 -34.93 2.01 27.57
CA LEU A 11 -34.07 3.18 27.40
C LEU A 11 -32.76 3.05 28.18
N ALA A 12 -32.79 2.51 29.40
CA ALA A 12 -31.58 2.26 30.18
C ALA A 12 -30.65 1.27 29.46
N ARG A 13 -31.19 0.16 28.95
CA ARG A 13 -30.42 -0.82 28.15
C ARG A 13 -29.89 -0.23 26.84
N ALA A 14 -30.68 0.61 26.17
CA ALA A 14 -30.23 1.32 24.97
C ALA A 14 -29.07 2.27 25.30
N CYS A 15 -29.16 3.01 26.41
CA CYS A 15 -28.11 3.91 26.86
C CYS A 15 -26.82 3.17 27.25
N GLU A 16 -26.91 2.04 27.94
CA GLU A 16 -25.78 1.16 28.25
C GLU A 16 -25.13 0.62 26.98
N SER A 17 -25.93 0.16 26.01
CA SER A 17 -25.41 -0.34 24.73
C SER A 17 -24.70 0.75 23.91
N HIS A 18 -25.22 1.98 23.94
CA HIS A 18 -24.59 3.14 23.31
C HIS A 18 -23.29 3.55 24.02
N ALA A 19 -23.25 3.50 25.35
CA ALA A 19 -22.04 3.80 26.11
C ALA A 19 -20.93 2.78 25.84
N VAL A 20 -21.27 1.48 25.78
CA VAL A 20 -20.32 0.40 25.49
C VAL A 20 -19.76 0.51 24.06
N THR A 21 -20.60 0.83 23.08
CA THR A 21 -20.15 1.02 21.69
C THR A 21 -19.25 2.25 21.57
N HIS A 22 -19.58 3.37 22.21
CA HIS A 22 -18.75 4.58 22.18
C HIS A 22 -17.39 4.40 22.88
N ALA A 23 -17.35 3.62 23.96
CA ALA A 23 -16.11 3.25 24.66
C ALA A 23 -15.21 2.36 23.79
N ARG A 24 -15.78 1.37 23.08
CA ARG A 24 -15.04 0.53 22.12
C ARG A 24 -14.44 1.33 20.98
N VAL A 25 -15.20 2.26 20.39
CA VAL A 25 -14.71 3.12 19.30
C VAL A 25 -13.54 3.99 19.76
N ARG A 26 -13.62 4.58 20.96
CA ARG A 26 -12.51 5.38 21.51
C ARG A 26 -11.27 4.55 21.76
N ALA A 27 -11.42 3.34 22.33
CA ALA A 27 -10.29 2.45 22.58
C ALA A 27 -9.55 2.05 21.29
N VAL A 28 -10.30 1.79 20.21
CA VAL A 28 -9.72 1.50 18.88
C VAL A 28 -8.97 2.73 18.34
N GLN A 29 -9.57 3.93 18.42
CA GLN A 29 -8.95 5.17 17.93
C GLN A 29 -7.69 5.57 18.71
N THR A 30 -7.66 5.38 20.03
CA THR A 30 -6.46 5.67 20.84
C THR A 30 -5.35 4.67 20.55
N SER A 31 -5.69 3.38 20.44
CA SER A 31 -4.69 2.32 20.18
C SER A 31 -4.04 2.48 18.82
N ALA A 32 -4.82 2.82 17.77
CA ALA A 32 -4.33 3.01 16.41
C ALA A 32 -3.32 4.17 16.25
N ARG A 33 -3.42 5.22 17.09
CA ARG A 33 -2.46 6.33 17.08
C ARG A 33 -1.12 5.95 17.70
N THR A 34 -1.13 5.17 18.78
CA THR A 34 0.10 4.69 19.44
C THR A 34 0.80 3.60 18.64
N SER A 35 0.08 2.77 17.88
CA SER A 35 0.67 1.68 17.09
C SER A 35 1.07 2.08 15.67
N ALA A 36 1.03 3.37 15.30
CA ALA A 36 1.40 3.84 13.97
C ALA A 36 0.69 3.12 12.80
N GLY A 37 -0.54 2.63 13.03
CA GLY A 37 -1.28 1.83 12.04
C GLY A 37 -1.01 0.33 12.08
N MET A 38 -0.14 -0.17 12.97
CA MET A 38 0.21 -1.59 13.13
C MET A 38 -0.85 -2.44 13.85
N GLY A 39 -2.08 -1.94 13.98
CA GLY A 39 -3.17 -2.64 14.69
C GLY A 39 -3.02 -2.62 16.22
N PRO A 40 -3.98 -3.20 16.97
CA PRO A 40 -3.87 -3.38 18.41
C PRO A 40 -2.73 -4.36 18.76
N ALA A 41 -2.17 -4.26 19.96
CA ALA A 41 -1.17 -5.22 20.43
C ALA A 41 -1.74 -6.65 20.33
N VAL A 42 -0.99 -7.52 19.64
CA VAL A 42 -1.31 -8.95 19.51
C VAL A 42 -1.53 -9.52 20.91
N ARG A 43 -2.70 -10.14 21.12
CA ARG A 43 -2.99 -10.78 22.41
C ARG A 43 -2.01 -11.92 22.59
N ALA A 44 -1.38 -12.01 23.77
CA ALA A 44 -0.50 -13.13 24.09
C ALA A 44 -1.23 -14.46 23.83
N THR A 45 -0.72 -15.23 22.86
CA THR A 45 -1.24 -16.54 22.52
C THR A 45 -0.79 -17.54 23.59
N THR A 46 -1.73 -18.37 24.07
CA THR A 46 -1.40 -19.44 25.01
C THR A 46 -0.57 -20.49 24.28
N ALA A 47 0.52 -20.95 24.91
CA ALA A 47 1.34 -22.01 24.33
C ALA A 47 0.47 -23.27 24.05
N PRO A 48 0.67 -23.94 22.91
CA PRO A 48 -0.09 -25.13 22.57
C PRO A 48 0.20 -26.24 23.58
N VAL A 49 -0.88 -26.83 24.11
CA VAL A 49 -0.83 -27.90 25.12
C VAL A 49 -0.82 -29.29 24.46
N ALA A 50 -1.07 -29.35 23.15
CA ALA A 50 -1.08 -30.56 22.35
C ALA A 50 -0.28 -30.33 21.05
N GLU A 51 0.09 -31.43 20.39
CA GLU A 51 0.73 -31.39 19.08
C GLU A 51 -0.14 -30.61 18.09
N LEU A 52 0.47 -29.66 17.37
CA LEU A 52 -0.24 -28.89 16.36
C LEU A 52 -0.65 -29.82 15.20
N PRO A 53 -1.85 -29.64 14.63
CA PRO A 53 -2.22 -30.30 13.38
C PRO A 53 -1.17 -30.01 12.29
N GLU A 54 -0.85 -31.00 11.46
CA GLU A 54 0.10 -30.84 10.35
C GLU A 54 -0.31 -29.69 9.41
N ASP A 55 -1.62 -29.50 9.20
CA ASP A 55 -2.16 -28.42 8.38
C ASP A 55 -2.07 -27.02 9.02
N ALA A 56 -1.64 -26.90 10.28
CA ALA A 56 -1.51 -25.60 10.93
C ALA A 56 -0.37 -24.76 10.34
N GLU A 57 0.59 -25.39 9.66
CA GLU A 57 1.65 -24.69 8.92
C GLU A 57 1.12 -23.97 7.66
N LEU A 58 -0.04 -24.41 7.13
CA LEU A 58 -0.72 -23.85 5.97
C LEU A 58 -1.62 -22.66 6.31
N THR A 59 -1.55 -22.16 7.54
CA THR A 59 -2.22 -20.94 7.97
C THR A 59 -1.15 -19.99 8.47
N TRP A 60 -1.00 -18.83 7.82
CA TRP A 60 -0.05 -17.84 8.31
C TRP A 60 -0.63 -17.21 9.58
N ASP A 61 -0.23 -17.74 10.73
CA ASP A 61 -0.65 -17.20 12.02
C ASP A 61 0.16 -15.91 12.31
N ALA A 62 -0.41 -14.77 11.94
CA ALA A 62 0.10 -13.46 12.35
C ALA A 62 -0.21 -13.15 13.83
N GLY A 63 -0.80 -14.10 14.58
CA GLY A 63 -1.26 -13.93 15.96
C GLY A 63 -2.53 -13.09 16.08
N ASP A 64 -3.19 -12.76 14.97
CA ASP A 64 -4.44 -12.02 14.96
C ASP A 64 -5.67 -12.95 15.02
N ALA A 65 -6.85 -12.38 15.23
CA ALA A 65 -8.09 -13.15 15.27
C ALA A 65 -8.62 -13.52 13.87
N HIS A 66 -7.89 -13.17 12.80
CA HIS A 66 -8.31 -13.26 11.41
C HIS A 66 -7.20 -13.93 10.57
N PRO A 67 -6.93 -15.22 10.82
CA PRO A 67 -5.85 -15.93 10.13
C PRO A 67 -6.03 -15.78 8.61
N GLU A 68 -5.02 -15.19 7.97
CA GLU A 68 -5.03 -15.06 6.52
C GLU A 68 -4.74 -16.42 5.88
N PRO A 69 -5.44 -16.78 4.79
CA PRO A 69 -5.07 -17.96 4.04
C PRO A 69 -3.64 -17.82 3.52
N CYS A 70 -2.87 -18.91 3.52
CA CYS A 70 -1.51 -18.89 2.98
C CYS A 70 -1.47 -18.27 1.58
N LEU A 71 -0.34 -17.65 1.24
CA LEU A 71 -0.09 -17.02 -0.05
C LEU A 71 -0.27 -18.00 -1.24
N ASP A 72 -0.18 -19.30 -0.97
CA ASP A 72 -0.42 -20.39 -1.92
C ASP A 72 -1.90 -20.64 -2.22
N ASN A 73 -2.83 -20.09 -1.43
CA ASN A 73 -4.25 -20.06 -1.76
C ASN A 73 -4.51 -18.94 -2.77
N VAL A 74 -4.03 -19.17 -3.99
CA VAL A 74 -4.25 -18.27 -5.12
C VAL A 74 -5.76 -18.05 -5.29
N PRO A 75 -6.22 -16.79 -5.39
CA PRO A 75 -7.63 -16.52 -5.56
C PRO A 75 -8.18 -17.28 -6.77
N PRO A 76 -9.44 -17.76 -6.73
CA PRO A 76 -10.05 -18.53 -7.83
C PRO A 76 -10.11 -17.78 -9.16
N LYS A 77 -9.73 -16.50 -9.17
CA LYS A 77 -9.78 -15.60 -10.31
C LYS A 77 -8.43 -14.90 -10.54
N ILE A 78 -7.33 -15.66 -10.50
CA ILE A 78 -6.04 -15.16 -11.00
C ILE A 78 -6.13 -14.92 -12.52
N VAL A 79 -5.58 -13.81 -12.98
CA VAL A 79 -5.54 -13.49 -14.41
C VAL A 79 -4.70 -14.55 -15.13
N SER A 80 -5.14 -14.98 -16.31
CA SER A 80 -4.37 -15.95 -17.10
C SER A 80 -2.98 -15.39 -17.45
N LYS A 81 -1.99 -16.26 -17.67
CA LYS A 81 -0.62 -15.84 -18.02
C LYS A 81 -0.58 -14.86 -19.19
N ASN A 82 -1.43 -15.08 -20.19
CA ASN A 82 -1.52 -14.21 -21.37
C ASN A 82 -2.18 -12.87 -21.04
N THR A 83 -3.21 -12.87 -20.17
CA THR A 83 -3.84 -11.64 -19.70
C THR A 83 -2.87 -10.79 -18.88
N ALA A 84 -2.08 -11.41 -18.01
CA ALA A 84 -1.03 -10.74 -17.25
C ALA A 84 0.03 -10.12 -18.17
N ALA A 85 0.48 -10.87 -19.19
CA ALA A 85 1.43 -10.37 -20.18
C ALA A 85 0.87 -9.19 -20.98
N MET A 86 -0.41 -9.22 -21.35
CA MET A 86 -1.09 -8.10 -22.01
C MET A 86 -1.14 -6.86 -21.13
N TYR A 87 -1.43 -6.99 -19.83
CA TYR A 87 -1.43 -5.84 -18.92
C TYR A 87 -0.05 -5.23 -18.74
N LEU A 88 0.99 -6.06 -18.58
CA LEU A 88 2.37 -5.58 -18.49
C LEU A 88 2.78 -4.85 -19.77
N THR A 89 2.53 -5.48 -20.93
CA THR A 89 2.89 -4.91 -22.23
C THR A 89 2.12 -3.62 -22.50
N GLY A 90 0.82 -3.58 -22.16
CA GLY A 90 -0.02 -2.39 -22.28
C GLY A 90 0.46 -1.24 -21.39
N ALA A 91 0.85 -1.51 -20.15
CA ALA A 91 1.39 -0.50 -19.24
C ALA A 91 2.71 0.07 -19.76
N ILE A 92 3.62 -0.77 -20.25
CA ILE A 92 4.91 -0.34 -20.82
C ILE A 92 4.68 0.48 -22.09
N ALA A 93 3.81 0.02 -22.99
CA ALA A 93 3.49 0.74 -24.22
C ALA A 93 2.85 2.11 -23.93
N PHE A 94 1.98 2.19 -22.92
CA PHE A 94 1.39 3.45 -22.49
C PHE A 94 2.44 4.42 -21.95
N LEU A 95 3.31 3.97 -21.05
CA LEU A 95 4.40 4.81 -20.50
C LEU A 95 5.36 5.28 -21.59
N GLY A 96 5.76 4.39 -22.49
CA GLY A 96 6.59 4.72 -23.64
C GLY A 96 5.91 5.73 -24.57
N GLY A 97 4.61 5.56 -24.83
CA GLY A 97 3.82 6.48 -25.64
C GLY A 97 3.67 7.88 -25.02
N VAL A 98 3.44 7.96 -23.71
CA VAL A 98 3.40 9.26 -23.01
C VAL A 98 4.76 9.94 -23.07
N TYR A 99 5.86 9.21 -22.86
CA TYR A 99 7.22 9.76 -22.94
C TYR A 99 7.55 10.28 -24.34
N THR A 100 7.29 9.49 -25.39
CA THR A 100 7.56 9.93 -26.77
C THR A 100 6.71 11.14 -27.15
N MET A 101 5.42 11.15 -26.77
CA MET A 101 4.55 12.30 -26.98
C MET A 101 5.07 13.55 -26.27
N ALA A 102 5.51 13.41 -25.02
CA ALA A 102 6.11 14.52 -24.27
C ALA A 102 7.33 15.10 -25.00
N THR A 103 8.22 14.27 -25.55
CA THR A 103 9.39 14.77 -26.30
C THR A 103 9.07 15.46 -27.63
N VAL A 104 7.89 15.18 -28.21
CA VAL A 104 7.42 15.83 -29.43
C VAL A 104 6.72 17.15 -29.11
N VAL A 105 5.89 17.18 -28.06
CA VAL A 105 5.12 18.36 -27.65
C VAL A 105 6.00 19.39 -26.94
N ASP A 106 6.81 18.95 -26.00
CA ASP A 106 7.79 19.77 -25.27
C ASP A 106 9.19 19.32 -25.66
N LYS A 107 9.63 19.78 -26.83
CA LYS A 107 10.94 19.41 -27.35
C LYS A 107 12.02 20.05 -26.46
N PRO A 108 12.90 19.27 -25.81
CA PRO A 108 13.92 19.81 -24.92
C PRO A 108 14.94 20.73 -25.61
N SER A 109 14.95 20.77 -26.95
CA SER A 109 15.77 21.70 -27.74
C SER A 109 15.18 23.11 -27.86
N THR A 110 13.91 23.33 -27.48
CA THR A 110 13.29 24.67 -27.48
C THR A 110 13.74 25.44 -26.23
N THR A 111 15.06 25.57 -26.07
CA THR A 111 15.64 26.45 -25.07
C THR A 111 15.68 27.86 -25.66
N PRO A 112 15.14 28.89 -24.99
CA PRO A 112 15.15 30.27 -25.50
C PRO A 112 16.55 30.91 -25.42
N PHE A 113 17.60 30.11 -25.20
CA PHE A 113 18.97 30.54 -25.00
C PHE A 113 19.87 29.89 -26.03
N ALA A 114 20.80 30.66 -26.58
CA ALA A 114 21.84 30.12 -27.44
C ALA A 114 22.73 29.14 -26.65
N PRO A 115 23.25 28.08 -27.29
CA PRO A 115 24.23 27.21 -26.67
C PRO A 115 25.47 28.01 -26.24
N LYS A 116 26.10 27.59 -25.13
CA LYS A 116 27.32 28.25 -24.63
C LYS A 116 28.41 28.17 -25.68
N THR A 117 28.89 29.32 -26.12
CA THR A 117 30.09 29.42 -26.95
C THR A 117 31.31 29.51 -26.06
N PHE A 118 32.37 28.80 -26.43
CA PHE A 118 33.62 28.81 -25.70
C PHE A 118 34.76 29.32 -26.58
N PRO A 119 35.70 30.12 -26.03
CA PRO A 119 36.92 30.49 -26.74
C PRO A 119 37.82 29.27 -26.99
N TYR A 120 38.86 29.44 -27.82
CA TYR A 120 39.85 28.40 -28.14
C TYR A 120 39.26 27.13 -28.76
N ASN A 121 38.49 27.29 -29.85
CA ASN A 121 37.85 26.19 -30.59
C ASN A 121 37.11 25.19 -29.67
N GLY A 122 36.23 25.67 -28.80
CA GLY A 122 35.46 24.79 -27.92
C GLY A 122 36.25 24.15 -26.78
N LEU A 123 37.41 24.70 -26.41
CA LEU A 123 38.34 24.12 -25.42
C LEU A 123 38.75 22.67 -25.77
N GLU A 124 38.75 22.27 -27.03
CA GLU A 124 39.04 20.89 -27.44
C GLU A 124 40.33 20.36 -26.81
N VAL A 125 41.40 21.15 -26.81
CA VAL A 125 42.69 20.79 -26.20
C VAL A 125 42.59 20.61 -24.68
N GLU A 126 41.87 21.50 -23.99
CA GLU A 126 41.72 21.45 -22.52
C GLU A 126 40.77 20.33 -22.08
N LEU A 127 39.86 19.90 -22.95
CA LEU A 127 38.96 18.76 -22.78
C LEU A 127 39.60 17.42 -23.19
N GLY A 128 40.89 17.40 -23.52
CA GLY A 128 41.65 16.18 -23.85
C GLY A 128 41.71 15.83 -25.34
N GLY A 129 41.28 16.74 -26.21
CA GLY A 129 41.51 16.69 -27.65
C GLY A 129 43.00 16.77 -27.96
N ARG A 130 43.46 15.97 -28.93
CA ARG A 130 44.87 15.98 -29.34
C ARG A 130 45.18 17.28 -30.08
N LYS A 131 46.30 17.91 -29.73
CA LYS A 131 46.88 18.97 -30.55
C LYS A 131 47.24 18.37 -31.92
N ALA A 132 46.82 19.03 -33.00
CA ALA A 132 47.35 18.73 -34.33
C ALA A 132 48.87 18.93 -34.27
N LYS A 133 49.62 17.94 -34.77
CA LYS A 133 51.09 17.97 -34.83
C LYS A 133 51.59 18.96 -35.86
#